data_AF-A0A6A6Z706-F1
#
_entry.id   AF-A0A6A6Z706-F1
#
_cell.length_a   1.000
_cell.length_b   1.000
_cell.length_c   1.000
_cell.angle_alpha   90.00
_cell.angle_beta   90.00
_cell.angle_gamma   90.00
#
_symmetry.space_group_name_H-M   'P 1'
#
loop_
_entity.id
_entity.type
_entity.pdbx_description
1 polymer ?
#
loop_
_entity_poly.entity_id
_entity_poly.type
_entity_poly.pdbx_seq_one_letter_code
_entity_poly.pdbx_strand_id
1 'polypeptide(L)'
;MKLLRKFTKKTVPGEYGAEQESSTTSNRSNRADGANHKEQHLGLVLLYAAPPTLSETSGPSVDIVAIHGLGGDLRNTWTHKNGTLWLRDLLPQSIPGARIYTYGYPSKVFLNRSVAGIRDFSTHLLNALSLETRDNTKASGPRPIIYVCHSLGGVVFKQAMNLGSLKYGNEARA
;
A
#
# COMPACT_ATOMS: atom_id res chain seq x y z
N MET A 1 16.53 -40.24 -18.80
CA MET A 1 17.71 -40.32 -19.69
C MET A 1 17.27 -40.22 -21.14
N LYS A 2 18.11 -39.63 -22.02
CA LYS A 2 17.90 -39.20 -23.42
C LYS A 2 17.27 -37.79 -23.57
N LEU A 3 17.79 -36.86 -24.36
CA LEU A 3 19.09 -36.65 -25.01
C LEU A 3 19.12 -35.18 -25.47
N LEU A 4 20.26 -34.49 -25.29
CA LEU A 4 20.53 -33.17 -25.89
C LEU A 4 20.53 -33.26 -27.42
N ARG A 5 20.09 -32.19 -28.10
CA ARG A 5 20.67 -31.77 -29.39
C ARG A 5 20.88 -30.25 -29.41
N LYS A 6 22.15 -29.87 -29.36
CA LYS A 6 22.69 -28.56 -29.76
C LYS A 6 22.73 -28.53 -31.29
N PHE A 7 22.36 -27.40 -31.89
CA PHE A 7 22.80 -27.06 -33.25
C PHE A 7 23.56 -25.75 -33.20
N THR A 8 24.85 -25.85 -33.53
CA THR A 8 25.76 -24.75 -33.83
C THR A 8 25.77 -24.56 -35.35
N LYS A 9 25.82 -23.30 -35.81
CA LYS A 9 26.51 -22.92 -37.04
C LYS A 9 27.27 -21.63 -36.80
N LYS A 10 28.52 -21.65 -37.25
CA LYS A 10 29.58 -20.67 -37.10
C LYS A 10 29.88 -20.10 -38.49
N THR A 11 30.57 -18.95 -38.51
CA THR A 11 31.64 -18.51 -39.45
C THR A 11 31.25 -17.96 -40.86
N VAL A 12 31.79 -16.87 -41.46
CA VAL A 12 32.72 -15.73 -41.15
C VAL A 12 32.58 -14.61 -42.26
N PRO A 13 33.50 -13.63 -42.55
CA PRO A 13 33.23 -12.19 -42.51
C PRO A 13 33.38 -11.46 -43.88
N GLY A 14 33.17 -10.15 -43.89
CA GLY A 14 33.62 -9.25 -44.95
C GLY A 14 33.91 -7.86 -44.40
N GLU A 15 35.15 -7.40 -44.60
CA GLU A 15 35.70 -6.09 -44.22
C GLU A 15 35.40 -4.99 -45.25
N TYR A 16 35.78 -3.76 -44.85
CA TYR A 16 36.10 -2.53 -45.60
C TYR A 16 35.10 -1.36 -45.55
N GLY A 17 35.54 -0.27 -44.92
CA GLY A 17 35.50 1.05 -45.59
C GLY A 17 34.83 2.22 -44.86
N ALA A 18 35.68 3.12 -44.37
CA ALA A 18 35.61 4.59 -44.40
C ALA A 18 34.57 5.37 -43.55
N GLU A 19 35.14 6.32 -42.81
CA GLU A 19 34.53 7.47 -42.14
C GLU A 19 33.82 8.41 -43.13
N GLN A 20 32.72 9.01 -42.68
CA GLN A 20 32.34 10.39 -43.02
C GLN A 20 31.27 10.89 -42.03
N GLU A 21 31.63 11.92 -41.26
CA GLU A 21 30.69 12.76 -40.52
C GLU A 21 29.81 13.53 -41.51
N SER A 22 28.49 13.46 -41.36
CA SER A 22 27.60 14.51 -41.84
C SER A 22 26.34 14.58 -40.99
N SER A 23 26.07 15.79 -40.53
CA SER A 23 24.90 16.22 -39.80
C SER A 23 23.71 16.41 -40.74
N THR A 24 22.65 15.60 -40.62
CA THR A 24 21.27 16.09 -40.86
C THR A 24 20.23 15.19 -40.18
N THR A 25 19.25 15.88 -39.61
CA THR A 25 18.05 15.43 -38.89
C THR A 25 17.33 14.19 -39.44
N SER A 26 16.96 13.26 -38.56
CA SER A 26 15.72 12.49 -38.75
C SER A 26 15.10 12.02 -37.44
N ASN A 27 13.80 12.26 -37.38
CA ASN A 27 12.84 11.93 -36.35
C ASN A 27 12.86 10.43 -36.04
N ARG A 28 13.03 10.03 -34.76
CA ARG A 28 12.79 8.64 -34.33
C ARG A 28 12.02 8.62 -33.02
N SER A 29 10.70 8.61 -33.18
CA SER A 29 9.78 7.97 -32.25
C SER A 29 10.29 6.57 -31.90
N ASN A 30 10.47 6.28 -30.61
CA ASN A 30 10.51 4.95 -29.98
C ASN A 30 11.02 5.13 -28.54
N ARG A 31 10.36 4.74 -27.46
CA ARG A 31 9.12 4.02 -27.20
C ARG A 31 8.65 4.55 -25.85
N ALA A 32 7.41 5.00 -25.76
CA ALA A 32 6.76 5.13 -24.46
C ALA A 32 6.61 3.71 -23.91
N ASP A 33 7.45 3.34 -22.94
CA ASP A 33 7.19 2.18 -22.10
C ASP A 33 5.87 2.42 -21.40
N GLY A 34 4.82 1.80 -21.93
CA GLY A 34 3.50 1.71 -21.33
C GLY A 34 3.57 0.85 -20.07
N ALA A 35 4.28 1.33 -19.05
CA ALA A 35 4.04 0.92 -17.68
C ALA A 35 2.64 1.46 -17.35
N ASN A 36 1.66 0.57 -17.43
CA ASN A 36 0.31 0.79 -16.99
C ASN A 36 0.37 0.99 -15.46
N HIS A 37 0.78 2.19 -15.04
CA HIS A 37 0.80 2.62 -13.65
C HIS A 37 -0.65 2.73 -13.22
N LYS A 38 -1.24 1.61 -12.82
CA LYS A 38 -2.41 1.62 -11.96
C LYS A 38 -2.02 2.48 -10.76
N GLU A 39 -2.59 3.67 -10.72
CA GLU A 39 -2.38 4.66 -9.68
C GLU A 39 -2.53 3.97 -8.33
N GLN A 40 -1.41 3.81 -7.62
CA GLN A 40 -1.45 3.18 -6.31
C GLN A 40 -2.08 4.21 -5.39
N HIS A 41 -3.34 4.01 -5.03
CA HIS A 41 -3.90 4.72 -3.90
C HIS A 41 -3.06 4.32 -2.66
N LEU A 42 -2.53 5.31 -1.95
CA LEU A 42 -1.70 5.16 -0.75
C LEU A 42 -2.35 5.93 0.39
N GLY A 43 -1.91 5.67 1.62
CA GLY A 43 -2.44 6.31 2.81
C GLY A 43 -3.62 5.54 3.41
N LEU A 44 -4.31 6.18 4.36
CA LEU A 44 -5.46 5.62 5.06
C LEU A 44 -6.73 5.90 4.26
N VAL A 45 -7.45 4.86 3.88
CA VAL A 45 -8.63 4.94 3.00
C VAL A 45 -9.83 4.30 3.71
N LEU A 46 -10.95 5.01 3.75
CA LEU A 46 -12.22 4.49 4.24
C LEU A 46 -12.81 3.51 3.21
N LEU A 47 -12.97 2.24 3.62
CA LEU A 47 -13.60 1.19 2.80
C LEU A 47 -15.10 1.07 3.07
N TYR A 48 -15.52 1.29 4.31
CA TYR A 48 -16.89 1.16 4.73
C TYR A 48 -17.19 2.05 5.93
N ALA A 49 -18.32 2.74 5.88
CA ALA A 49 -18.97 3.34 7.05
C ALA A 49 -20.47 3.06 6.92
N ALA A 50 -21.11 2.66 8.03
CA ALA A 50 -22.55 2.49 8.04
C ALA A 50 -23.23 3.83 7.67
N PRO A 51 -24.27 3.82 6.82
CA PRO A 51 -25.06 5.01 6.56
C PRO A 51 -25.65 5.54 7.87
N PRO A 52 -25.82 6.87 8.03
CA PRO A 52 -26.56 7.41 9.15
C PRO A 52 -28.00 6.89 9.08
N THR A 53 -28.40 6.02 9.99
CA THR A 53 -29.80 5.61 10.12
C THR A 53 -30.51 6.59 11.04
N LEU A 54 -31.77 6.91 10.74
CA LEU A 54 -32.58 7.89 11.47
C LEU A 54 -32.86 7.50 12.94
N SER A 55 -32.50 6.28 13.35
CA SER A 55 -32.69 5.72 14.70
C SER A 55 -31.42 5.54 15.52
N GLU A 56 -30.23 5.63 14.91
CA GLU A 56 -28.95 5.45 15.60
C GLU A 56 -28.33 6.83 15.86
N THR A 57 -28.58 7.39 17.03
CA THR A 57 -27.92 8.63 17.49
C THR A 57 -26.48 8.41 17.92
N SER A 58 -26.01 7.15 18.01
CA SER A 58 -24.61 6.83 18.26
C SER A 58 -23.88 6.57 16.94
N GLY A 59 -22.82 7.34 16.66
CA GLY A 59 -21.92 7.07 15.54
C GLY A 59 -21.23 5.69 15.62
N PRO A 60 -20.34 5.35 14.68
CA PRO A 60 -19.74 4.03 14.59
C PRO A 60 -19.12 3.59 15.92
N SER A 61 -19.42 2.36 16.36
CA SER A 61 -19.04 1.83 17.69
C SER A 61 -17.58 1.39 17.78
N VAL A 62 -16.94 1.12 16.63
CA VAL A 62 -15.55 0.67 16.53
C VAL A 62 -14.94 1.09 15.20
N ASP A 63 -13.68 1.49 15.23
CA ASP A 63 -12.86 1.68 14.02
C ASP A 63 -12.01 0.43 13.77
N ILE A 64 -11.93 -0.02 12.52
CA ILE A 64 -11.10 -1.15 12.11
C ILE A 64 -10.11 -0.65 11.06
N VAL A 65 -8.81 -0.87 11.27
CA VAL A 65 -7.75 -0.44 10.36
C VAL A 65 -6.96 -1.64 9.85
N ALA A 66 -7.08 -1.92 8.56
CA ALA A 66 -6.41 -3.04 7.92
C ALA A 66 -5.11 -2.61 7.20
N ILE A 67 -3.99 -3.23 7.55
CA ILE A 67 -2.64 -2.86 7.08
C ILE A 67 -2.04 -4.03 6.30
N HIS A 68 -1.85 -3.85 4.99
CA HIS A 68 -1.36 -4.92 4.13
C HIS A 68 0.14 -5.19 4.32
N GLY A 69 0.59 -6.34 3.80
CA GLY A 69 1.99 -6.77 3.85
C GLY A 69 2.79 -6.45 2.59
N LEU A 70 4.00 -7.03 2.53
CA LEU A 70 4.90 -6.96 1.37
C LEU A 70 4.21 -7.49 0.10
N GLY A 71 4.37 -6.78 -1.02
CA GLY A 71 3.74 -7.16 -2.29
C GLY A 71 2.21 -6.96 -2.36
N GLY A 72 1.58 -6.61 -1.24
CA GLY A 72 0.14 -6.35 -1.13
C GLY A 72 -0.26 -4.93 -1.55
N ASP A 73 -1.55 -4.66 -1.45
CA ASP A 73 -2.13 -3.32 -1.62
C ASP A 73 -3.44 -3.19 -0.83
N LEU A 74 -4.02 -1.98 -0.86
CA LEU A 74 -5.22 -1.58 -0.11
C LEU A 74 -6.41 -2.55 -0.24
N ARG A 75 -6.57 -3.25 -1.37
CA ARG A 75 -7.80 -4.02 -1.65
C ARG A 75 -7.50 -5.46 -2.00
N ASN A 76 -6.52 -5.72 -2.85
CA ASN A 76 -6.25 -7.06 -3.36
C ASN A 76 -5.79 -8.00 -2.24
N THR A 77 -5.07 -7.49 -1.23
CA THR A 77 -4.68 -8.29 -0.05
C THR A 77 -5.89 -8.87 0.69
N TRP A 78 -7.02 -8.18 0.63
CA TRP A 78 -8.24 -8.52 1.37
C TRP A 78 -9.36 -9.02 0.45
N THR A 79 -9.06 -9.27 -0.82
CA THR A 79 -10.03 -9.73 -1.81
C THR A 79 -9.81 -11.20 -2.10
N HIS A 80 -10.85 -12.01 -1.89
CA HIS A 80 -10.84 -13.41 -2.26
C HIS A 80 -10.86 -13.55 -3.79
N LYS A 81 -10.45 -14.71 -4.32
CA LYS A 81 -10.34 -14.98 -5.77
C LYS A 81 -11.67 -14.80 -6.53
N ASN A 82 -12.80 -14.93 -5.84
CA ASN A 82 -14.14 -14.70 -6.40
C ASN A 82 -14.53 -13.20 -6.48
N GLY A 83 -13.64 -12.29 -6.08
CA GLY A 83 -13.90 -10.84 -6.07
C GLY A 83 -14.47 -10.28 -4.78
N THR A 84 -14.77 -11.11 -3.77
CA THR A 84 -15.28 -10.66 -2.47
C THR A 84 -14.18 -9.96 -1.68
N LEU A 85 -14.34 -8.65 -1.43
CA LEU A 85 -13.50 -7.87 -0.53
C LEU A 85 -14.05 -8.04 0.89
N TRP A 86 -13.55 -9.04 1.64
CA TRP A 86 -14.20 -9.47 2.88
C TRP A 86 -14.30 -8.36 3.94
N LEU A 87 -13.33 -7.43 3.97
CA LEU A 87 -13.37 -6.25 4.86
C LEU A 87 -14.58 -5.35 4.61
N ARG A 88 -15.05 -5.23 3.37
CA ARG A 88 -16.18 -4.37 3.01
C ARG A 88 -17.47 -5.18 2.89
N ASP A 89 -17.40 -6.36 2.29
CA ASP A 89 -18.57 -7.11 1.85
C ASP A 89 -19.14 -8.01 2.95
N LEU A 90 -18.28 -8.49 3.87
CA LEU A 90 -18.66 -9.48 4.89
C LEU A 90 -18.54 -8.94 6.32
N LEU A 91 -17.43 -8.26 6.63
CA LEU A 91 -17.15 -7.81 7.99
C LEU A 91 -18.22 -6.89 8.60
N PRO A 92 -18.86 -5.96 7.85
CA PRO A 92 -19.94 -5.15 8.40
C PRO A 92 -21.16 -5.95 8.89
N GLN A 93 -21.37 -7.17 8.38
CA GLN A 93 -22.46 -8.04 8.81
C GLN A 93 -22.14 -8.70 10.15
N SER A 94 -20.87 -9.00 10.40
CA SER A 94 -20.41 -9.60 11.66
C SER A 94 -20.18 -8.56 12.76
N ILE A 95 -19.83 -7.32 12.39
CA ILE A 95 -19.62 -6.21 13.32
C ILE A 95 -20.45 -5.01 12.83
N PRO A 96 -21.77 -5.00 13.09
CA PRO A 96 -22.64 -3.89 12.72
C PRO A 96 -22.15 -2.58 13.34
N GLY A 97 -22.21 -1.49 12.56
CA GLY A 97 -21.76 -0.18 13.01
C GLY A 97 -20.24 0.02 13.00
N ALA A 98 -19.44 -0.94 12.50
CA ALA A 98 -18.01 -0.74 12.31
C ALA A 98 -17.71 0.28 11.20
N ARG A 99 -16.69 1.11 11.42
CA ARG A 99 -16.07 1.94 10.39
C ARG A 99 -14.73 1.33 10.01
N ILE A 100 -14.55 1.04 8.72
CA ILE A 100 -13.47 0.16 8.26
C ILE A 100 -12.57 0.92 7.31
N TYR A 101 -11.30 0.98 7.66
CA TYR A 101 -10.23 1.58 6.90
C TYR A 101 -9.25 0.52 6.41
N THR A 102 -8.54 0.85 5.34
CA THR A 102 -7.32 0.16 4.97
C THR A 102 -6.18 1.16 4.73
N TYR A 103 -4.98 0.78 5.13
CA TYR A 103 -3.77 1.59 4.97
C TYR A 103 -2.86 1.01 3.91
N GLY A 104 -2.52 1.85 2.93
CA GLY A 104 -1.71 1.53 1.77
C GLY A 104 -0.35 2.19 1.84
N TYR A 105 0.71 1.42 1.59
CA TYR A 105 2.07 1.95 1.44
C TYR A 105 2.78 1.25 0.28
N PRO A 106 3.87 1.82 -0.28
CA PRO A 106 4.64 1.27 -1.40
C PRO A 106 5.36 -0.07 -1.13
N SER A 107 4.62 -1.12 -0.78
CA SER A 107 5.14 -2.42 -0.35
C SER A 107 5.85 -3.18 -1.48
N LYS A 108 5.45 -2.97 -2.73
CA LYS A 108 6.04 -3.62 -3.92
C LYS A 108 7.43 -3.07 -4.24
N VAL A 109 7.68 -1.80 -3.89
CA VAL A 109 8.99 -1.13 -4.06
C VAL A 109 9.96 -1.52 -2.92
N PHE A 110 9.44 -2.08 -1.82
CA PHE A 110 10.22 -2.44 -0.66
C PHE A 110 11.12 -3.68 -0.87
N LEU A 111 10.91 -4.46 -1.93
CA LEU A 111 11.80 -5.59 -2.27
C LEU A 111 13.26 -5.15 -2.48
N ASN A 112 13.50 -3.86 -2.79
CA ASN A 112 14.82 -3.31 -3.06
C ASN A 112 15.24 -2.18 -2.07
N ARG A 113 14.50 -1.94 -0.98
CA ARG A 113 14.76 -0.82 -0.04
C ARG A 113 15.02 -1.31 1.39
N SER A 114 15.81 -0.52 2.13
CA SER A 114 16.29 -0.81 3.49
C SER A 114 15.24 -0.50 4.58
N VAL A 115 15.62 -0.77 5.84
CA VAL A 115 14.87 -0.43 7.09
C VAL A 115 14.33 1.01 7.11
N ALA A 116 14.99 1.96 6.42
CA ALA A 116 14.55 3.35 6.33
C ALA A 116 13.11 3.48 5.81
N GLY A 117 12.70 2.65 4.83
CA GLY A 117 11.34 2.72 4.28
C GLY A 117 10.26 2.32 5.28
N ILE A 118 10.53 1.40 6.22
CA ILE A 118 9.56 1.02 7.25
C ILE A 118 9.25 2.22 8.15
N ARG A 119 10.28 2.96 8.58
CA ARG A 119 10.10 4.13 9.44
C ARG A 119 9.24 5.20 8.76
N ASP A 120 9.42 5.43 7.47
CA ASP A 120 8.62 6.39 6.70
C ASP A 120 7.16 5.92 6.61
N PHE A 121 6.92 4.66 6.26
CA PHE A 121 5.58 4.08 6.20
C PHE A 121 4.86 4.15 7.55
N SER A 122 5.59 3.90 8.64
CA SER A 122 5.08 4.00 10.01
C SER A 122 4.77 5.43 10.43
N THR A 123 5.61 6.39 10.03
CA THR A 123 5.39 7.82 10.32
C THR A 123 4.15 8.32 9.59
N HIS A 124 3.99 7.96 8.32
CA HIS A 124 2.79 8.29 7.55
C HIS A 124 1.52 7.64 8.13
N LEU A 125 1.60 6.37 8.55
CA LEU A 125 0.50 5.70 9.24
C LEU A 125 0.10 6.44 10.51
N LEU A 126 1.07 6.76 11.38
CA LEU A 126 0.82 7.47 12.64
C LEU A 126 0.17 8.83 12.41
N ASN A 127 0.66 9.59 11.42
CA ASN A 127 0.11 10.89 11.07
C ASN A 127 -1.34 10.77 10.57
N ALA A 128 -1.61 9.80 9.69
CA ALA A 128 -2.95 9.55 9.16
C ALA A 128 -3.94 9.15 10.28
N LEU A 129 -3.54 8.25 11.18
CA LEU A 129 -4.35 7.86 12.34
C LEU A 129 -4.62 9.04 13.29
N SER A 130 -3.63 9.90 13.49
CA SER A 130 -3.75 11.09 14.35
C SER A 130 -4.75 12.10 13.78
N LEU A 131 -4.78 12.27 12.45
CA LEU A 131 -5.75 13.14 11.79
C LEU A 131 -7.16 12.59 11.91
N GLU A 132 -7.35 11.30 11.62
CA GLU A 132 -8.66 10.64 11.71
C GLU A 132 -9.21 10.62 13.15
N THR A 133 -8.34 10.40 14.14
CA THR A 133 -8.75 10.34 15.56
C THR A 133 -9.13 11.72 16.12
N ARG A 134 -8.58 12.82 15.59
CA ARG A 134 -8.94 14.19 16.00
C ARG A 134 -10.37 14.57 15.62
N ASP A 135 -10.93 13.96 14.58
CA ASP A 135 -12.33 14.15 14.23
C ASP A 135 -13.28 13.26 15.04
N ASN A 136 -12.78 12.15 15.60
CA ASN A 136 -13.57 11.26 16.47
C ASN A 136 -13.95 11.88 17.83
N THR A 137 -13.24 12.90 18.31
CA THR A 137 -13.41 13.43 19.67
C THR A 137 -14.54 14.45 19.81
N LYS A 138 -15.15 14.91 18.71
CA LYS A 138 -16.09 16.04 18.74
C LYS A 138 -17.54 15.70 19.11
N ALA A 139 -17.95 14.43 19.13
CA ALA A 139 -19.35 14.06 19.37
C ALA A 139 -19.64 12.78 20.18
N SER A 140 -18.73 11.79 20.25
CA SER A 140 -19.08 10.44 20.79
C SER A 140 -18.05 9.82 21.74
N GLY A 141 -17.05 10.58 22.20
CA GLY A 141 -15.99 10.05 23.06
C GLY A 141 -14.96 9.19 22.31
N PRO A 142 -13.92 8.67 23.01
CA PRO A 142 -12.88 7.84 22.38
C PRO A 142 -13.47 6.51 21.92
N ARG A 143 -13.27 6.18 20.63
CA ARG A 143 -13.73 4.93 20.03
C ARG A 143 -12.64 3.86 20.07
N PRO A 144 -12.98 2.59 20.37
CA PRO A 144 -12.02 1.50 20.27
C PRO A 144 -11.57 1.32 18.81
N ILE A 145 -10.28 0.98 18.64
CA ILE A 145 -9.69 0.70 17.33
C ILE A 145 -9.14 -0.74 17.30
N ILE A 146 -9.51 -1.50 16.27
CA ILE A 146 -8.99 -2.84 15.99
C ILE A 146 -8.06 -2.78 14.77
N TYR A 147 -6.85 -3.33 14.89
CA TYR A 147 -5.89 -3.39 13.80
C TYR A 147 -5.81 -4.79 13.21
N VAL A 148 -5.98 -4.89 11.89
CA VAL A 148 -5.81 -6.14 11.13
C VAL A 148 -4.53 -6.03 10.31
N CYS A 149 -3.46 -6.67 10.80
CA CYS A 149 -2.13 -6.52 10.23
C CYS A 149 -1.67 -7.79 9.52
N HIS A 150 -1.32 -7.70 8.24
CA HIS A 150 -0.77 -8.84 7.49
C HIS A 150 0.75 -8.73 7.34
N SER A 151 1.49 -9.72 7.86
CA SER A 151 2.94 -9.86 7.66
C SER A 151 3.70 -8.54 7.95
N LEU A 152 4.45 -7.98 6.98
CA LEU A 152 5.18 -6.71 7.11
C LEU A 152 4.31 -5.55 7.64
N GLY A 153 3.00 -5.57 7.36
CA GLY A 153 2.06 -4.58 7.90
C GLY A 153 2.05 -4.52 9.43
N GLY A 154 2.28 -5.64 10.11
CA GLY A 154 2.41 -5.68 11.56
C GLY A 154 3.68 -4.99 12.07
N VAL A 155 4.79 -5.08 11.31
CA VAL A 155 6.04 -4.38 11.64
C VAL A 155 5.87 -2.88 11.44
N VAL A 156 5.25 -2.46 10.34
CA VAL A 156 4.92 -1.05 10.06
C VAL A 156 4.03 -0.49 11.18
N PHE A 157 3.00 -1.23 11.60
CA PHE A 157 2.13 -0.84 12.70
C PHE A 157 2.89 -0.71 14.02
N LYS A 158 3.65 -1.73 14.41
CA LYS A 158 4.41 -1.72 15.67
C LYS A 158 5.38 -0.54 15.73
N GLN A 159 6.08 -0.26 14.64
CA GLN A 159 7.00 0.87 14.55
C GLN A 159 6.23 2.21 14.65
N ALA A 160 5.02 2.33 14.10
CA ALA A 160 4.19 3.52 14.26
C ALA A 160 3.81 3.77 15.72
N MET A 161 3.46 2.72 16.47
CA MET A 161 3.15 2.81 17.90
C MET A 161 4.38 3.19 18.73
N ASN A 162 5.56 2.65 18.41
CA ASN A 162 6.81 3.06 19.05
C ASN A 162 7.12 4.54 18.83
N LEU A 163 6.95 5.04 17.60
CA LEU A 163 7.14 6.45 17.26
C LEU A 163 6.15 7.34 18.02
N GLY A 164 4.88 6.94 18.12
CA GLY A 164 3.86 7.66 18.89
C GLY A 164 4.20 7.71 20.37
N SER A 165 4.56 6.56 20.96
CA SER A 165 4.94 6.47 22.38
C SER A 165 6.12 7.38 22.73
N LEU A 166 7.16 7.43 21.87
CA LEU A 166 8.29 8.34 22.06
C LEU A 166 7.89 9.80 21.97
N LYS A 167 7.00 10.16 21.03
CA LYS A 167 6.52 11.54 20.86
C LYS A 167 5.73 12.01 22.10
N TYR A 168 4.76 11.22 22.54
CA TYR A 168 3.90 11.59 23.67
C TYR A 168 4.54 11.36 25.04
N GLY A 169 5.50 10.43 25.14
CA GLY A 169 6.28 10.22 26.36
C GLY A 169 7.29 11.33 26.66
N ASN A 170 7.73 12.06 25.64
CA ASN A 170 8.59 13.25 25.79
C ASN A 170 7.76 14.50 26.09
N GLU A 171 6.57 14.65 25.48
CA GLU A 171 5.65 15.77 25.76
C GLU A 171 5.07 15.72 27.18
N ALA A 172 4.86 14.53 27.77
CA ALA A 172 4.38 14.39 29.15
C ALA A 172 5.46 14.59 30.24
N ARG A 173 6.72 14.79 29.84
CA ARG A 173 7.88 14.97 30.73
C ARG A 173 8.46 16.39 30.72
N ALA A 174 7.94 17.27 29.88
CA ALA A 174 8.29 18.69 29.81
C ALA A 174 7.26 19.53 30.58
#